data_AF-S9QFH7-F1
#
_entry.id   AF-S9QFH7-F1
#
_cell.length_a   1.000
_cell.length_b   1.000
_cell.length_c   1.000
_cell.angle_alpha   90.00
_cell.angle_beta   90.00
_cell.angle_gamma   90.00
#
_symmetry.space_group_name_H-M   'P 1'
#
loop_
_entity.id
_entity.type
_entity.pdbx_description
1 polymer ?
#
loop_
_entity_poly.entity_id
_entity_poly.type
_entity_poly.pdbx_seq_one_letter_code
_entity_poly.pdbx_strand_id
1 'polypeptide(L)' 'MILRPGTLLSEEANGQVALSRALPYGSVRRGNVAAVLAALIARPEIRQEILELTDGETPVADAVAALAR' A
#
# COMPACT_ATOMS: atom_id res chain seq x y z
N MET A 1 3.87 11.80 -2.97
CA MET A 1 2.62 11.06 -2.68
C MET A 1 2.41 11.03 -1.18
N ILE A 2 1.18 10.82 -0.72
CA ILE A 2 0.87 10.62 0.70
C ILE A 2 0.27 9.22 0.82
N LEU A 3 0.89 8.36 1.64
CA LEU A 3 0.36 7.04 1.98
C LEU A 3 -0.32 7.13 3.35
N ARG A 4 -1.61 6.79 3.43
CA ARG A 4 -2.44 6.76 4.64
C ARG A 4 -2.71 5.30 5.04
N PRO A 5 -1.81 4.69 5.82
CA PRO A 5 -2.05 3.34 6.32
C PRO A 5 -3.21 3.32 7.33
N GLY A 6 -3.88 2.19 7.41
CA GLY A 6 -4.79 1.86 8.49
C GLY A 6 -4.08 1.64 9.83
N THR A 7 -4.74 0.95 10.77
CA THR A 7 -4.16 0.60 12.08
C THR A 7 -2.90 -0.23 11.89
N LEU A 8 -1.76 0.29 12.33
CA LEU A 8 -0.46 -0.38 12.20
C LEU A 8 -0.35 -1.57 13.15
N LEU A 9 -0.15 -2.75 12.57
CA LEU A 9 0.09 -3.98 13.31
C LEU A 9 1.57 -4.38 13.31
N SER A 10 1.96 -5.20 14.30
CA SER A 10 3.35 -5.59 14.54
C SER A 10 3.67 -7.03 14.09
N GLU A 11 2.69 -7.78 13.58
CA GLU A 11 2.94 -9.13 13.08
C GLU A 11 3.73 -9.09 11.77
N GLU A 12 4.28 -10.25 11.41
CA GLU A 12 5.06 -10.44 10.20
C GLU A 12 4.25 -10.21 8.93
N ALA A 13 4.85 -9.49 7.99
CA ALA A 13 4.23 -9.16 6.71
C ALA A 13 3.95 -10.42 5.87
N ASN A 14 2.81 -10.44 5.20
CA ASN A 14 2.43 -11.51 4.27
C ASN A 14 2.53 -11.09 2.78
N GLY A 15 2.90 -9.84 2.49
CA GLY A 15 3.08 -9.33 1.13
C GLY A 15 1.77 -9.08 0.37
N GLN A 16 0.62 -9.12 1.04
CA GLN A 16 -0.70 -8.91 0.44
C GLN A 16 -1.38 -7.69 1.05
N VAL A 17 -1.95 -6.83 0.20
CA VAL A 17 -2.49 -5.52 0.56
C VAL A 17 -3.73 -5.20 -0.26
N ALA A 18 -4.51 -4.24 0.22
CA ALA A 18 -5.40 -3.44 -0.60
C ALA A 18 -4.84 -2.02 -0.68
N LEU A 19 -4.71 -1.48 -1.89
CA LEU A 19 -4.15 -0.15 -2.15
C LEU A 19 -5.04 0.57 -3.15
N SER A 20 -5.59 1.72 -2.77
CA SER A 20 -6.47 2.53 -3.62
C SER A 20 -6.50 3.98 -3.15
N ARG A 21 -7.17 4.86 -3.90
CA ARG A 21 -7.45 6.26 -3.49
C ARG A 21 -8.52 6.35 -2.41
N ALA A 22 -9.35 5.32 -2.29
CA ALA A 22 -10.38 5.20 -1.27
C ALA A 22 -10.57 3.72 -0.90
N LEU A 23 -10.42 3.39 0.38
CA LEU A 23 -10.64 2.08 0.97
C LEU A 23 -11.45 2.21 2.28
N PRO A 24 -12.20 1.18 2.67
CA PRO A 24 -12.66 1.06 4.04
C PRO A 24 -11.48 1.10 5.02
N TYR A 25 -11.66 1.73 6.18
CA TYR A 25 -10.65 1.71 7.22
C TYR A 25 -10.40 0.27 7.70
N GLY A 26 -9.13 -0.07 7.91
CA GLY A 26 -8.73 -1.40 8.34
C GLY A 26 -7.38 -1.38 9.04
N SER A 27 -6.78 -2.54 9.21
CA SER A 27 -5.43 -2.70 9.75
C SER A 27 -4.43 -3.02 8.65
N VAL A 28 -3.15 -2.77 8.91
CA VAL A 28 -2.05 -3.13 8.01
C VAL A 28 -0.80 -3.46 8.79
N ARG A 29 -0.10 -4.53 8.39
CA ARG A 29 1.19 -4.89 9.01
C ARG A 29 2.28 -3.92 8.58
N ARG A 30 3.14 -3.49 9.51
CA ARG A 30 4.23 -2.53 9.23
C ARG A 30 5.15 -2.98 8.09
N GLY A 31 5.44 -4.27 7.98
CA GLY A 31 6.26 -4.79 6.89
C GLY A 31 5.57 -4.67 5.52
N ASN A 32 4.24 -4.80 5.45
CA ASN A 32 3.48 -4.55 4.22
C ASN A 32 3.54 -3.08 3.83
N VAL A 33 3.44 -2.16 4.81
CA VAL A 33 3.62 -0.71 4.57
C VAL A 33 5.01 -0.41 4.00
N ALA A 34 6.06 -0.98 4.58
CA ALA A 34 7.44 -0.79 4.10
C ALA A 34 7.61 -1.31 2.67
N ALA A 35 7.05 -2.48 2.35
CA ALA A 35 7.09 -3.06 1.01
C ALA A 35 6.38 -2.16 -0.02
N VAL A 36 5.20 -1.63 0.32
CA VAL A 36 4.45 -0.70 -0.55
C VAL A 36 5.23 0.60 -0.77
N LEU A 37 5.81 1.19 0.28
CA LEU A 37 6.63 2.39 0.15
C LEU A 37 7.84 2.17 -0.76
N ALA A 38 8.54 1.05 -0.60
CA ALA A 38 9.67 0.70 -1.45
C ALA A 38 9.26 0.57 -2.93
N ALA A 39 8.14 -0.11 -3.19
CA ALA A 39 7.60 -0.26 -4.54
C ALA A 39 7.15 1.07 -5.16
N LEU A 40 6.52 1.95 -4.37
CA LEU A 40 6.05 3.26 -4.82
C LEU A 40 7.21 4.23 -5.14
N ILE A 41 8.31 4.20 -4.39
CA ILE A 41 9.50 5.03 -4.66
C ILE A 41 10.12 4.68 -6.03
N ALA A 42 9.99 3.43 -6.47
CA ALA A 42 10.46 2.97 -7.78
C ALA A 42 9.53 3.34 -8.97
N ARG A 43 8.48 4.14 -8.74
CA ARG A 43 7.46 4.53 -9.71
C ARG A 43 7.22 6.04 -9.71
N PRO A 44 8.15 6.85 -10.27
CA PRO A 44 8.04 8.32 -10.26
C PRO A 44 6.81 8.88 -10.98
N GLU A 45 6.18 8.10 -11.86
CA GLU A 45 4.90 8.40 -12.51
C GLU A 45 3.73 8.48 -11.50
N ILE A 46 3.82 7.79 -10.37
CA ILE A 46 2.83 7.84 -9.28
C ILE A 46 3.18 9.01 -8.35
N ARG A 47 2.66 10.19 -8.67
CA ARG A 47 2.95 11.44 -7.95
C ARG A 47 1.68 12.22 -7.65
N GLN A 48 1.75 13.03 -6.59
CA GLN A 48 0.63 13.87 -6.12
C GLN A 48 -0.67 13.10 -5.78
N GLU A 49 -0.57 11.79 -5.55
CA GLU A 49 -1.67 10.94 -5.11
C GLU A 49 -1.74 10.86 -3.57
N ILE A 50 -2.97 10.71 -3.07
CA ILE A 50 -3.26 10.25 -1.70
C ILE A 50 -3.77 8.83 -1.82
N LEU A 51 -3.06 7.89 -1.21
CA LEU A 51 -3.34 6.46 -1.29
C LEU A 51 -3.65 5.92 0.10
N GLU A 52 -4.72 5.16 0.23
CA GLU A 52 -5.10 4.44 1.43
C GLU A 52 -4.60 2.99 1.34
N LEU A 53 -4.14 2.44 2.47
CA LEU A 53 -3.50 1.13 2.52
C LEU A 53 -4.00 0.31 3.72
N THR A 54 -4.53 -0.87 3.44
CA THR A 54 -4.83 -1.92 4.42
C THR A 54 -4.20 -3.24 4.01
N ASP A 55 -4.16 -4.22 4.92
CA ASP A 55 -3.99 -5.61 4.51
C ASP A 55 -5.17 -6.01 3.61
N GLY A 56 -4.91 -6.94 2.70
CA GLY A 56 -5.85 -7.41 1.70
C GLY A 56 -5.34 -8.67 1.02
N GLU A 57 -5.75 -8.89 -0.22
CA GLU A 57 -5.47 -10.14 -0.94
C GLU A 57 -4.51 -9.92 -2.13
N THR A 58 -4.28 -8.67 -2.54
CA THR A 58 -3.48 -8.37 -3.73
C THR A 58 -2.00 -8.31 -3.39
N PRO A 59 -1.11 -9.01 -4.11
CA PRO A 59 0.33 -8.85 -3.93
C PRO A 59 0.77 -7.39 -4.08
N VAL A 60 1.72 -6.95 -3.27
CA VAL A 60 2.19 -5.54 -3.26
C VAL A 60 2.59 -5.04 -4.66
N ALA A 61 3.28 -5.86 -5.44
CA ALA A 61 3.72 -5.49 -6.79
C ALA A 61 2.53 -5.20 -7.71
N ASP A 62 1.50 -6.04 -7.67
CA ASP A 62 0.31 -5.91 -8.51
C ASP A 62 -0.54 -4.71 -8.07
N ALA A 63 -0.67 -4.52 -6.75
CA ALA A 63 -1.39 -3.39 -6.18
C ALA A 63 -0.77 -2.04 -6.57
N VAL A 64 0.56 -1.94 -6.59
CA VAL A 64 1.27 -0.73 -7.06
C VAL A 64 1.21 -0.59 -8.57
N ALA A 65 1.35 -1.68 -9.33
CA ALA A 65 1.26 -1.65 -10.79
C ALA A 65 -0.10 -1.15 -11.28
N ALA A 66 -1.18 -1.49 -10.58
CA ALA A 66 -2.54 -1.03 -10.89
C ALA A 66 -2.75 0.49 -10.75
N LEU A 67 -1.80 1.22 -10.14
CA LEU A 67 -1.86 2.69 -10.00
C LEU A 67 -1.21 3.43 -11.17
N ALA A 68 -0.32 2.77 -11.92
CA ALA A 68 0.33 3.37 -13.07
C ALA A 68 -0.67 3.49 -14.24
N ARG A 69 -0.76 4.69 -14.81
CA ARG A 69 -1.53 4.97 -16.04
C ARG A 69 -0.61 4.99 -17.24
#